data_AF-A0A3D0URS2-F1
#
_entry.id   AF-A0A3D0URS2-F1
#
_cell.length_a   1.000
_cell.length_b   1.000
_cell.length_c   1.000
_cell.angle_alpha   90.00
_cell.angle_beta   90.00
_cell.angle_gamma   90.00
#
_symmetry.space_group_name_H-M   'P 1'
#
loop_
_entity.id
_entity.type
_entity.pdbx_description
1 polymer ?
#
loop_
_entity_poly.entity_id
_entity_poly.type
_entity_poly.pdbx_seq_one_letter_code
_entity_poly.pdbx_strand_id
1 'polypeptide(L)'
;MYEDNPMALVMQKWQERYFGSNSYGRPTIGTIENIQNFNQEMLFQHKADLYTKDNLIIVIAGKIQDKQTIQDQISSLFTSLPEKKRIEIPVFPDNHLPAEKSSFFDKKTEQNHLIITAPGFDGHSDMRYAANTLATILGGNMSSRLFQNIREKQGLCYYIKASHYSSQNHGEFVIRAGIDKDRFEF
;
A
#
# COMPACT_ATOMS: atom_id res chain seq x y z
N MET A 1 2.94 -6.33 -18.52
CA MET A 1 3.95 -5.61 -17.72
C MET A 1 3.82 -5.84 -16.21
N TYR A 2 2.65 -5.62 -15.56
CA TYR A 2 2.51 -5.88 -14.11
C TYR A 2 2.65 -7.37 -13.76
N GLU A 3 2.02 -8.25 -14.56
CA GLU A 3 2.17 -9.70 -14.38
C GLU A 3 3.58 -10.19 -14.70
N ASP A 4 4.30 -9.50 -15.57
CA ASP A 4 5.68 -9.86 -15.98
C ASP A 4 6.74 -9.34 -15.00
N ASN A 5 6.33 -8.60 -13.97
CA ASN A 5 7.19 -8.15 -12.89
C ASN A 5 6.89 -8.98 -11.63
N PRO A 6 7.70 -10.00 -11.31
CA PRO A 6 7.46 -10.88 -10.17
C PRO A 6 7.35 -10.15 -8.82
N MET A 7 8.14 -9.08 -8.62
CA MET A 7 8.11 -8.28 -7.39
C MET A 7 6.79 -7.51 -7.24
N ALA A 8 6.21 -7.05 -8.35
CA ALA A 8 4.91 -6.39 -8.33
C ALA A 8 3.77 -7.41 -8.18
N LEU A 9 3.86 -8.54 -8.88
CA LEU A 9 2.85 -9.59 -8.85
C LEU A 9 2.71 -10.23 -7.46
N VAL A 10 3.83 -10.54 -6.78
CA VAL A 10 3.77 -11.11 -5.42
C VAL A 10 3.10 -10.16 -4.43
N MET A 11 3.33 -8.85 -4.56
CA MET A 11 2.68 -7.84 -3.72
C MET A 11 1.18 -7.80 -3.97
N GLN A 12 0.74 -7.87 -5.23
CA GLN A 12 -0.67 -7.93 -5.56
C GLN A 12 -1.32 -9.20 -4.98
N LYS A 13 -0.68 -10.37 -5.15
CA LYS A 13 -1.18 -11.64 -4.59
C LYS A 13 -1.24 -11.63 -3.07
N TRP A 14 -0.23 -11.05 -2.43
CA TRP A 14 -0.24 -10.83 -0.98
C TRP A 14 -1.38 -9.91 -0.56
N GLN A 15 -1.62 -8.80 -1.25
CA GLN A 15 -2.69 -7.85 -0.93
C GLN A 15 -4.07 -8.51 -1.05
N GLU A 16 -4.32 -9.22 -2.15
CA GLU A 16 -5.56 -10.00 -2.38
C GLU A 16 -5.79 -11.01 -1.24
N ARG A 17 -4.73 -11.68 -0.77
CA ARG A 17 -4.82 -12.69 0.29
C ARG A 17 -4.95 -12.10 1.70
N TYR A 18 -4.20 -11.05 1.99
CA TYR A 18 -4.08 -10.45 3.32
C TYR A 18 -5.32 -9.65 3.69
N PHE A 19 -5.87 -8.89 2.72
CA PHE A 19 -7.07 -8.10 2.93
C PHE A 19 -8.34 -8.81 2.47
N GLY A 20 -8.24 -9.86 1.65
CA GLY A 20 -9.39 -10.60 1.14
C GLY A 20 -10.17 -9.84 0.06
N SER A 21 -11.44 -10.20 -0.12
CA SER A 21 -12.30 -9.66 -1.18
C SER A 21 -12.92 -8.29 -0.89
N ASN A 22 -12.56 -7.65 0.23
CA ASN A 22 -13.08 -6.33 0.59
C ASN A 22 -12.39 -5.21 -0.20
N SER A 23 -12.87 -3.97 0.00
CA SER A 23 -12.36 -2.79 -0.69
C SER A 23 -10.85 -2.55 -0.54
N TYR A 24 -10.20 -3.03 0.53
CA TYR A 24 -8.76 -2.88 0.79
C TYR A 24 -7.90 -3.88 0.00
N GLY A 25 -8.46 -5.06 -0.32
CA GLY A 25 -7.77 -6.10 -1.09
C GLY A 25 -7.91 -5.99 -2.61
N ARG A 26 -8.77 -5.09 -3.10
CA ARG A 26 -8.96 -4.90 -4.54
C ARG A 26 -7.76 -4.19 -5.17
N PRO A 27 -7.30 -4.62 -6.37
CA PRO A 27 -6.24 -3.93 -7.08
C PRO A 27 -6.69 -2.52 -7.47
N THR A 28 -5.80 -1.53 -7.28
CA THR A 28 -6.11 -0.11 -7.57
C THR A 28 -6.50 0.13 -9.03
N ILE A 29 -5.90 -0.60 -9.96
CA ILE A 29 -6.21 -0.50 -11.40
C ILE A 29 -7.55 -1.16 -11.78
N GLY A 30 -8.16 -1.92 -10.86
CA GLY A 30 -9.34 -2.73 -11.13
C GLY A 30 -9.01 -4.06 -11.83
N THR A 31 -10.07 -4.76 -12.23
CA THR A 31 -9.97 -6.02 -12.99
C THR A 31 -10.21 -5.76 -14.48
N ILE A 32 -9.80 -6.70 -15.34
CA ILE A 32 -10.08 -6.62 -16.79
C ILE A 32 -11.59 -6.43 -17.03
N GLU A 33 -12.42 -7.22 -16.35
CA GLU A 33 -13.88 -7.12 -16.42
C GLU A 33 -14.38 -5.73 -16.01
N ASN A 34 -13.84 -5.14 -14.93
CA ASN A 34 -14.24 -3.80 -14.50
C ASN A 34 -13.88 -2.75 -15.56
N ILE A 35 -12.67 -2.80 -16.12
CA ILE A 35 -12.20 -1.85 -17.13
C ILE A 35 -13.03 -1.96 -18.41
N GLN A 36 -13.38 -3.16 -18.84
CA GLN A 36 -14.19 -3.39 -20.05
C GLN A 36 -15.63 -2.87 -19.91
N ASN A 37 -16.17 -2.86 -18.69
CA ASN A 37 -17.53 -2.40 -18.41
C ASN A 37 -17.60 -0.94 -17.90
N PHE A 38 -16.44 -0.31 -17.63
CA PHE A 38 -16.38 1.05 -17.13
C PHE A 38 -16.82 2.05 -18.21
N ASN A 39 -17.62 3.04 -17.82
CA ASN A 39 -18.13 4.05 -18.75
C ASN A 39 -18.05 5.47 -18.17
N GLN A 40 -18.35 6.45 -19.03
CA GLN A 40 -18.25 7.87 -18.71
C GLN A 40 -19.19 8.30 -17.57
N GLU A 41 -20.39 7.71 -17.49
CA GLU A 41 -21.36 8.02 -16.44
C GLU A 41 -20.82 7.59 -15.07
N MET A 42 -20.24 6.39 -14.98
CA MET A 42 -19.59 5.90 -13.76
C MET A 42 -18.47 6.83 -13.29
N LEU A 43 -17.67 7.39 -14.21
CA LEU A 43 -16.62 8.35 -13.88
C LEU A 43 -17.19 9.64 -13.28
N PHE A 44 -18.20 10.23 -13.92
CA PHE A 44 -18.81 11.46 -13.43
C PHE A 44 -19.54 11.25 -12.11
N GLN A 45 -20.18 10.10 -11.94
CA GLN A 45 -20.82 9.72 -10.68
C GLN A 45 -19.77 9.59 -9.56
N HIS A 46 -18.67 8.88 -9.80
CA HIS A 46 -17.56 8.77 -8.83
C HIS A 46 -16.99 10.16 -8.44
N LYS A 47 -16.83 11.05 -9.42
CA LYS A 47 -16.43 12.44 -9.17
C LYS A 47 -17.46 13.17 -8.31
N ALA A 48 -18.75 13.10 -8.67
CA ALA A 48 -19.82 13.76 -7.93
C ALA A 48 -19.94 13.26 -6.47
N ASP A 49 -19.61 11.99 -6.23
CA ASP A 49 -19.73 11.38 -4.92
C ASP A 49 -18.56 11.68 -3.97
N LEU A 50 -17.35 11.89 -4.50
CA LEU A 50 -16.12 11.97 -3.70
C LEU A 50 -15.32 13.27 -3.85
N TYR A 51 -15.51 14.06 -4.92
CA TYR A 51 -14.75 15.29 -5.14
C TYR A 51 -15.49 16.47 -4.51
N THR A 52 -15.45 16.53 -3.19
CA THR A 52 -16.23 17.44 -2.35
C THR A 52 -15.32 18.23 -1.41
N LYS A 53 -15.81 19.37 -0.91
CA LYS A 53 -15.01 20.28 -0.07
C LYS A 53 -14.55 19.62 1.24
N ASP A 54 -15.39 18.78 1.85
CA ASP A 54 -15.03 18.00 3.05
C ASP A 54 -14.09 16.81 2.80
N ASN A 55 -13.79 16.49 1.54
CA ASN A 55 -12.93 15.39 1.13
C ASN A 55 -11.72 15.85 0.31
N LEU A 56 -11.42 17.15 0.32
CA LEU A 56 -10.31 17.78 -0.39
C LEU A 56 -9.32 18.41 0.59
N ILE A 57 -8.03 18.10 0.45
CA ILE A 57 -6.95 18.76 1.16
C ILE A 57 -6.02 19.39 0.15
N ILE A 58 -5.77 20.70 0.27
CA ILE A 58 -4.83 21.45 -0.58
C ILE A 58 -3.61 21.81 0.26
N VAL A 59 -2.44 21.31 -0.17
CA VAL A 59 -1.16 21.54 0.50
C VAL A 59 -0.27 22.41 -0.39
N ILE A 60 0.21 23.52 0.16
CA ILE A 60 1.12 24.45 -0.53
C ILE A 60 2.36 24.62 0.33
N ALA A 61 3.53 24.35 -0.23
CA ALA A 61 4.80 24.43 0.48
C ALA A 61 5.84 25.18 -0.37
N GLY A 62 6.64 26.04 0.27
CA GLY A 62 7.68 26.82 -0.38
C GLY A 62 7.80 28.24 0.18
N LYS A 63 8.49 29.11 -0.57
CA LYS A 63 8.59 30.54 -0.25
C LYS A 63 7.30 31.26 -0.66
N ILE A 64 6.30 31.21 0.21
CA ILE A 64 5.00 31.84 -0.02
C ILE A 64 5.04 33.27 0.52
N GLN A 65 4.98 34.25 -0.38
CA GLN A 65 5.03 35.68 -0.02
C GLN A 65 3.65 36.31 0.15
N ASP A 66 2.67 35.88 -0.66
CA ASP A 66 1.31 36.39 -0.62
C ASP A 66 0.33 35.24 -0.38
N LYS A 67 0.14 34.91 0.89
CA LYS A 67 -0.74 33.82 1.32
C LYS A 67 -2.21 34.14 1.02
N GLN A 68 -2.62 35.40 1.15
CA GLN A 68 -4.03 35.79 1.03
C GLN A 68 -4.51 35.63 -0.41
N THR A 69 -3.76 36.15 -1.37
CA THR A 69 -4.11 36.01 -2.80
C THR A 69 -4.25 34.55 -3.21
N ILE A 70 -3.36 33.68 -2.70
CA ILE A 70 -3.42 32.24 -2.98
C ILE A 70 -4.67 31.61 -2.36
N GLN A 71 -5.02 31.98 -1.12
CA GLN A 71 -6.24 31.48 -0.47
C GLN A 71 -7.50 31.94 -1.22
N ASP A 72 -7.54 33.17 -1.70
CA ASP A 72 -8.66 33.71 -2.46
C ASP A 72 -8.82 33.00 -3.81
N GLN A 73 -7.71 32.77 -4.53
CA GLN A 73 -7.71 32.01 -5.79
C GLN A 73 -8.20 30.57 -5.58
N ILE A 74 -7.72 29.90 -4.55
CA ILE A 74 -8.17 28.53 -4.22
C ILE A 74 -9.66 28.53 -3.90
N SER A 75 -10.11 29.45 -3.05
CA SER A 75 -11.53 29.54 -2.67
C SER A 75 -12.40 29.76 -3.90
N SER A 76 -11.99 30.63 -4.82
CA SER A 76 -12.67 30.87 -6.09
C SER A 76 -12.70 29.63 -6.98
N LEU A 77 -11.57 28.96 -7.20
CA LEU A 77 -11.45 27.78 -8.08
C LEU A 77 -12.33 26.60 -7.63
N PHE A 78 -12.46 26.40 -6.32
CA PHE A 78 -13.18 25.26 -5.76
C PHE A 78 -14.59 25.60 -5.26
N THR A 79 -15.10 26.81 -5.55
CA THR A 79 -16.43 27.26 -5.12
C THR A 79 -17.54 26.31 -5.59
N SER A 80 -17.43 25.76 -6.80
CA SER A 80 -18.45 24.89 -7.42
C SER A 80 -18.44 23.44 -6.93
N LEU A 81 -17.49 23.04 -6.07
CA LEU A 81 -17.49 21.68 -5.54
C LEU A 81 -18.65 21.46 -4.57
N PRO A 82 -19.26 20.26 -4.53
CA PRO A 82 -20.24 19.91 -3.51
C PRO A 82 -19.64 20.01 -2.10
N GLU A 83 -20.46 20.35 -1.11
CA GLU A 83 -20.00 20.53 0.28
C GLU A 83 -19.56 19.22 0.94
N LYS A 84 -20.34 18.14 0.74
CA LYS A 84 -20.15 16.87 1.44
C LYS A 84 -20.08 15.68 0.50
N LYS A 85 -19.16 14.76 0.77
CA LYS A 85 -19.09 13.46 0.10
C LYS A 85 -20.38 12.68 0.32
N ARG A 86 -20.70 11.80 -0.64
CA ARG A 86 -21.91 10.96 -0.61
C ARG A 86 -21.63 9.51 -0.22
N ILE A 87 -20.37 9.11 -0.24
CA ILE A 87 -19.92 7.76 0.07
C ILE A 87 -19.06 7.81 1.32
N GLU A 88 -19.36 6.91 2.25
CA GLU A 88 -18.57 6.73 3.47
C GLU A 88 -17.33 5.88 3.23
N ILE A 89 -16.32 6.10 4.06
CA ILE A 89 -15.10 5.30 4.04
C ILE A 89 -15.45 3.90 4.55
N PRO A 90 -15.13 2.82 3.81
CA PRO A 90 -15.39 1.46 4.26
C PRO A 90 -14.66 1.17 5.58
N VAL A 91 -15.36 0.56 6.54
CA VAL A 91 -14.75 0.11 7.79
C VAL A 91 -13.75 -1.01 7.51
N PHE A 92 -12.58 -0.94 8.15
CA PHE A 92 -11.59 -2.01 8.09
C PHE A 92 -12.10 -3.20 8.94
N PRO A 93 -12.18 -4.43 8.40
CA PRO A 93 -12.75 -5.54 9.14
C PRO A 93 -11.80 -6.07 10.22
N ASP A 94 -12.34 -6.28 11.44
CA ASP A 94 -11.56 -6.77 12.59
C ASP A 94 -10.92 -8.15 12.36
N ASN A 95 -11.58 -9.01 11.59
CA ASN A 95 -11.12 -10.37 11.24
C ASN A 95 -10.70 -10.46 9.77
N HIS A 96 -9.79 -9.60 9.31
CA HIS A 96 -9.31 -9.62 7.92
C HIS A 96 -8.30 -10.73 7.63
N LEU A 97 -7.63 -11.24 8.66
CA LEU A 97 -6.51 -12.16 8.48
C LEU A 97 -6.94 -13.50 7.87
N PRO A 98 -6.16 -14.02 6.92
CA PRO A 98 -6.44 -15.30 6.28
C PRO A 98 -6.34 -16.47 7.27
N ALA A 99 -7.24 -17.45 7.14
CA ALA A 99 -7.21 -18.67 7.96
C ALA A 99 -5.94 -19.51 7.75
N GLU A 100 -5.47 -19.60 6.50
CA GLU A 100 -4.18 -20.22 6.17
C GLU A 100 -3.07 -19.17 6.26
N LYS A 101 -1.95 -19.56 6.88
CA LYS A 101 -0.84 -18.65 7.18
C LYS A 101 0.22 -18.59 6.09
N SER A 102 0.13 -19.45 5.09
CA SER A 102 1.03 -19.51 3.93
C SER A 102 0.23 -19.74 2.66
N SER A 103 0.77 -19.27 1.54
CA SER A 103 0.19 -19.45 0.21
C SER A 103 1.31 -19.37 -0.82
N PHE A 104 1.13 -20.08 -1.93
CA PHE A 104 2.09 -20.19 -3.00
C PHE A 104 1.43 -19.84 -4.32
N PHE A 105 2.21 -19.20 -5.18
CA PHE A 105 1.78 -18.89 -6.53
C PHE A 105 2.91 -19.29 -7.48
N ASP A 106 2.73 -20.42 -8.15
CA ASP A 106 3.71 -20.94 -9.07
C ASP A 106 3.73 -20.12 -10.36
N LYS A 107 4.88 -19.50 -10.60
CA LYS A 107 5.16 -18.80 -11.85
C LYS A 107 6.61 -19.01 -12.24
N LYS A 108 6.86 -19.19 -13.54
CA LYS A 108 8.22 -19.25 -14.07
C LYS A 108 8.84 -17.85 -14.01
N THR A 109 9.64 -17.61 -12.97
CA THR A 109 10.44 -16.39 -12.72
C THR A 109 11.92 -16.77 -12.66
N GLU A 110 12.86 -15.86 -12.39
CA GLU A 110 14.27 -16.21 -12.13
C GLU A 110 14.58 -16.38 -10.63
N GLN A 111 13.75 -15.80 -9.76
CA GLN A 111 13.88 -15.82 -8.30
C GLN A 111 12.56 -16.18 -7.63
N ASN A 112 12.64 -16.72 -6.42
CA ASN A 112 11.48 -16.85 -5.53
C ASN A 112 11.27 -15.55 -4.77
N HIS A 113 10.06 -14.99 -4.86
CA HIS A 113 9.71 -13.77 -4.13
C HIS A 113 8.86 -14.12 -2.92
N LEU A 114 9.38 -13.78 -1.73
CA LEU A 114 8.76 -14.07 -0.45
C LEU A 114 8.22 -12.80 0.19
N ILE A 115 7.02 -12.91 0.77
CA ILE A 115 6.45 -11.90 1.67
C ILE A 115 6.07 -12.57 2.98
N ILE A 116 6.60 -12.06 4.08
CA ILE A 116 6.18 -12.40 5.45
C ILE A 116 5.51 -11.16 6.02
N THR A 117 4.33 -11.32 6.59
CA THR A 117 3.52 -10.19 7.05
C THR A 117 2.96 -10.45 8.44
N ALA A 118 2.74 -9.38 9.18
CA ALA A 118 2.01 -9.37 10.44
C ALA A 118 1.14 -8.11 10.52
N PRO A 119 0.09 -8.09 11.34
CA PRO A 119 -0.59 -6.85 11.70
C PRO A 119 0.40 -5.79 12.21
N GLY A 120 0.16 -4.55 11.81
CA GLY A 120 0.89 -3.38 12.25
C GLY A 120 0.00 -2.41 13.00
N PHE A 121 0.43 -1.15 13.04
CA PHE A 121 -0.25 -0.05 13.69
C PHE A 121 -0.74 0.96 12.66
N ASP A 122 -1.98 1.40 12.80
CA ASP A 122 -2.57 2.42 11.93
C ASP A 122 -1.93 3.81 12.12
N GLY A 123 -2.36 4.77 11.32
CA GLY A 123 -1.88 6.15 11.33
C GLY A 123 -2.23 6.92 12.60
N HIS A 124 -3.20 6.45 13.38
CA HIS A 124 -3.62 7.08 14.64
C HIS A 124 -2.82 6.58 15.84
N SER A 125 -2.26 5.39 15.77
CA SER A 125 -1.46 4.79 16.84
C SER A 125 -0.03 5.33 16.89
N ASP A 126 0.41 5.85 18.04
CA ASP A 126 1.80 6.30 18.23
C ASP A 126 2.83 5.15 18.18
N MET A 127 2.37 3.91 18.36
CA MET A 127 3.21 2.72 18.20
C MET A 127 3.72 2.56 16.76
N ARG A 128 3.12 3.23 15.76
CA ARG A 128 3.63 3.25 14.38
C ARG A 128 5.08 3.74 14.30
N TYR A 129 5.50 4.67 15.17
CA TYR A 129 6.88 5.16 15.20
C TYR A 129 7.85 4.09 15.72
N ALA A 130 7.44 3.36 16.76
CA ALA A 130 8.21 2.22 17.27
C ALA A 130 8.31 1.10 16.21
N ALA A 131 7.21 0.81 15.50
CA ALA A 131 7.21 -0.18 14.42
C ALA A 131 8.07 0.24 13.22
N ASN A 132 8.04 1.51 12.81
CA ASN A 132 8.94 2.05 11.78
C ASN A 132 10.42 1.96 12.20
N THR A 133 10.71 2.21 13.47
CA THR A 133 12.07 2.05 14.03
C THR A 133 12.50 0.59 14.00
N LEU A 134 11.61 -0.33 14.40
CA LEU A 134 11.84 -1.78 14.30
C LEU A 134 12.10 -2.22 12.85
N ALA A 135 11.29 -1.74 11.89
CA ALA A 135 11.50 -2.02 10.47
C ALA A 135 12.87 -1.54 10.00
N THR A 136 13.31 -0.36 10.45
CA THR A 136 14.64 0.17 10.13
C THR A 136 15.76 -0.73 10.65
N ILE A 137 15.67 -1.15 11.92
CA ILE A 137 16.65 -2.03 12.57
C ILE A 137 16.68 -3.42 11.90
N LEU A 138 15.52 -3.96 11.55
CA LEU A 138 15.40 -5.30 10.98
C LEU A 138 15.86 -5.33 9.52
N GLY A 139 15.41 -4.41 8.68
CA GLY A 139 15.60 -4.50 7.23
C GLY A 139 15.54 -3.18 6.47
N GLY A 140 15.77 -2.03 7.11
CA GLY A 140 15.60 -0.72 6.46
C GLY A 140 16.79 -0.25 5.63
N ASN A 141 18.00 -0.73 5.91
CA ASN A 141 19.24 -0.28 5.28
C ASN A 141 20.33 -1.38 5.29
N MET A 142 21.52 -1.06 4.76
CA MET A 142 22.62 -2.03 4.63
C MET A 142 23.20 -2.48 5.97
N SER A 143 23.09 -1.68 7.04
CA SER A 143 23.51 -2.06 8.40
C SER A 143 22.47 -2.87 9.17
N SER A 144 21.28 -3.09 8.60
CA SER A 144 20.18 -3.77 9.28
C SER A 144 20.44 -5.28 9.47
N ARG A 145 19.74 -5.89 10.43
CA ARG A 145 19.99 -7.28 10.84
C ARG A 145 19.77 -8.27 9.69
N LEU A 146 18.69 -8.11 8.92
CA LEU A 146 18.37 -9.00 7.80
C LEU A 146 19.36 -8.81 6.65
N PHE A 147 19.72 -7.57 6.34
CA PHE A 147 20.72 -7.30 5.30
C PHE A 147 22.06 -7.94 5.64
N GLN A 148 22.57 -7.71 6.85
CA GLN A 148 23.85 -8.24 7.28
C GLN A 148 23.86 -9.77 7.39
N ASN A 149 22.82 -10.37 7.98
CA ASN A 149 22.87 -11.81 8.27
C ASN A 149 22.37 -12.69 7.13
N ILE A 150 21.38 -12.25 6.34
CA ILE A 150 20.76 -13.08 5.30
C ILE A 150 21.35 -12.78 3.92
N ARG A 151 21.55 -11.50 3.59
CA ARG A 151 22.14 -11.10 2.32
C ARG A 151 23.67 -11.15 2.36
N GLU A 152 24.32 -10.41 3.25
CA GLU A 152 25.80 -10.29 3.22
C GLU A 152 26.50 -11.57 3.67
N LYS A 153 26.19 -12.09 4.86
CA LYS A 153 26.89 -13.27 5.40
C LYS A 153 26.52 -14.58 4.71
N GLN A 154 25.24 -14.77 4.35
CA GLN A 154 24.75 -16.05 3.84
C GLN A 154 24.49 -16.05 2.33
N GLY A 155 24.43 -14.89 1.68
CA GLY A 155 24.20 -14.79 0.23
C GLY A 155 22.88 -15.41 -0.23
N LEU A 156 21.85 -15.47 0.63
CA LEU A 156 20.61 -16.20 0.33
C LEU A 156 19.62 -15.39 -0.52
N CYS A 157 19.73 -14.07 -0.48
CA CYS A 157 18.78 -13.20 -1.16
C CYS A 157 19.48 -12.01 -1.82
N TYR A 158 18.96 -11.60 -2.97
CA TYR A 158 19.45 -10.42 -3.68
C TYR A 158 18.95 -9.13 -3.01
N TYR A 159 17.70 -9.14 -2.54
CA TYR A 159 17.16 -8.10 -1.69
C TYR A 159 16.43 -8.72 -0.51
N ILE A 160 16.49 -8.02 0.62
CA ILE A 160 15.66 -8.27 1.80
C ILE A 160 15.36 -6.93 2.47
N LYS A 161 14.08 -6.67 2.74
CA LYS A 161 13.61 -5.41 3.32
C LYS A 161 12.52 -5.66 4.34
N ALA A 162 12.57 -4.93 5.45
CA ALA A 162 11.46 -4.81 6.38
C ALA A 162 10.84 -3.41 6.24
N SER A 163 9.53 -3.35 6.26
CA SER A 163 8.74 -2.12 6.22
C SER A 163 7.58 -2.22 7.20
N HIS A 164 7.21 -1.09 7.78
CA HIS A 164 5.90 -0.92 8.39
C HIS A 164 5.12 0.09 7.55
N TYR A 165 3.88 -0.24 7.21
CA TYR A 165 2.97 0.62 6.48
C TYR A 165 1.80 0.96 7.39
N SER A 166 1.46 2.25 7.44
CA SER A 166 0.32 2.76 8.19
C SER A 166 -0.62 3.47 7.25
N SER A 167 -1.84 2.95 7.15
CA SER A 167 -2.99 3.62 6.59
C SER A 167 -3.78 4.29 7.71
N GLN A 168 -4.82 5.07 7.37
CA GLN A 168 -5.67 5.70 8.38
C GLN A 168 -6.27 4.69 9.37
N ASN A 169 -6.77 3.56 8.87
CA ASN A 169 -7.57 2.60 9.65
C ASN A 169 -6.92 1.23 9.85
N HIS A 170 -5.73 0.99 9.30
CA HIS A 170 -5.00 -0.26 9.47
C HIS A 170 -3.49 -0.03 9.33
N GLY A 171 -2.71 -1.00 9.77
CA GLY A 171 -1.30 -1.06 9.45
C GLY A 171 -0.82 -2.49 9.29
N GLU A 172 0.33 -2.63 8.66
CA GLU A 172 0.95 -3.92 8.39
C GLU A 172 2.47 -3.82 8.53
N PHE A 173 3.06 -4.88 9.06
CA PHE A 173 4.50 -5.07 9.09
C PHE A 173 4.88 -6.13 8.07
N VAL A 174 5.76 -5.79 7.14
CA VAL A 174 6.04 -6.62 5.96
C VAL A 174 7.55 -6.80 5.81
N ILE A 175 7.99 -8.06 5.72
CA ILE A 175 9.33 -8.44 5.30
C ILE A 175 9.22 -9.03 3.89
N ARG A 176 10.07 -8.56 2.98
CA ARG A 176 10.08 -8.99 1.58
C ARG A 176 11.48 -9.39 1.17
N ALA A 177 11.61 -10.50 0.45
CA ALA A 177 12.88 -10.97 -0.05
C ALA A 177 12.77 -11.55 -1.47
N GLY A 178 13.84 -11.39 -2.25
CA GLY A 178 14.05 -12.10 -3.51
C GLY A 178 15.15 -13.13 -3.30
N ILE A 179 14.75 -14.40 -3.24
CA ILE A 179 15.58 -15.55 -2.84
C ILE A 179 15.96 -16.32 -4.11
N ASP A 180 17.18 -16.85 -4.11
CA ASP A 180 17.61 -17.78 -5.15
C ASP A 180 16.71 -19.03 -5.16
N LYS A 181 16.35 -19.50 -6.37
CA LYS A 181 15.49 -20.67 -6.54
C LYS A 181 16.09 -21.92 -5.93
N ASP A 182 17.41 -22.08 -6.07
CA ASP A 182 18.10 -23.30 -5.67
C ASP A 182 18.39 -23.35 -4.16
N ARG A 183 18.06 -22.26 -3.45
CA ARG A 183 18.30 -22.10 -2.01
C ARG A 183 17.03 -21.98 -1.18
N PHE A 184 15.88 -22.25 -1.78
CA PHE A 184 14.60 -22.20 -1.11
C PHE A 184 14.06 -23.61 -0.88
N GLU A 185 14.20 -24.10 0.36
CA GLU A 185 13.58 -25.34 0.83
C GLU A 185 12.41 -24.98 1.76
N PHE A 186 11.31 -25.73 1.67
CA PHE A 186 10.13 -25.62 2.54
C PHE A 186 10.05 -26.81 3.47
#